data_AF-A0A965MHS0-F1
#
_entry.id   AF-A0A965MHS0-F1
#
_cell.length_a   1.000
_cell.length_b   1.000
_cell.length_c   1.000
_cell.angle_alpha   90.00
_cell.angle_beta   90.00
_cell.angle_gamma   90.00
#
_symmetry.space_group_name_H-M   'P 1'
#
loop_
_entity.id
_entity.type
_entity.pdbx_description
1 polymer ?
#
loop_
_entity_poly.entity_id
_entity_poly.type
_entity_poly.pdbx_seq_one_letter_code
_entity_poly.pdbx_strand_id
1 'polypeptide(L)'
;MNDVDIDELRKARFMSLMCPPTSPQAKALVNDIITIITQAEHRQRARKASDLAAFNSAVGLIVGDLLIASIREEPRWSYHPMSSSAFGERPVGYKTFKAIIGLMKIAGLIEIAVGRNTKVISFEKNAPPIYSPGLASRFKPTLALLSKGKNAGITKARVKAHFLQQLPKNVIEVRGQSANNRGVKIKGSKLKTRHNEKSREMEAELLELNK
;
A
#
# COMPACT_ATOMS: atom_id res chain seq x y z
N MET A 1 10.41 21.21 -8.33
CA MET A 1 10.21 19.94 -7.60
C MET A 1 10.41 20.31 -6.15
N ASN A 2 9.33 20.43 -5.36
CA ASN A 2 9.47 20.82 -3.95
C ASN A 2 10.36 19.78 -3.28
N ASP A 3 11.46 20.22 -2.66
CA ASP A 3 12.35 19.33 -1.96
C ASP A 3 11.62 18.88 -0.69
N VAL A 4 11.00 17.70 -0.78
CA VAL A 4 10.27 17.13 0.35
C VAL A 4 11.29 16.69 1.39
N ASP A 5 11.12 17.18 2.62
CA ASP A 5 11.99 16.86 3.74
C ASP A 5 12.11 15.34 3.93
N ILE A 6 13.35 14.85 3.89
CA ILE A 6 13.67 13.42 4.04
C ILE A 6 13.21 12.90 5.41
N ASP A 7 13.26 13.72 6.45
CA ASP A 7 12.82 13.32 7.79
C ASP A 7 11.30 13.21 7.89
N GLU A 8 10.55 14.00 7.10
CA GLU A 8 9.10 13.80 6.92
C GLU A 8 8.83 12.46 6.20
N LEU A 9 9.59 12.15 5.15
CA LEU A 9 9.44 10.90 4.38
C LEU A 9 9.81 9.63 5.19
N ARG A 10 10.68 9.74 6.19
CA ARG A 10 11.03 8.64 7.11
C ARG A 10 9.91 8.30 8.07
N LYS A 11 9.04 9.25 8.40
CA LYS A 11 7.88 9.08 9.29
C LYS A 11 6.65 8.52 8.56
N ALA A 12 6.78 8.16 7.29
CA ALA A 12 5.67 7.69 6.47
C ALA A 12 5.04 6.40 7.03
N ARG A 13 3.71 6.31 7.01
CA ARG A 13 2.97 5.10 7.44
C ARG A 13 2.98 4.04 6.34
N PHE A 14 3.18 2.77 6.69
CA PHE A 14 3.07 1.70 5.72
C PHE A 14 1.62 1.51 5.24
N MET A 15 1.41 1.44 3.93
CA MET A 15 0.12 1.08 3.32
C MET A 15 0.01 -0.45 3.26
N SER A 16 -0.83 -1.01 4.13
CA SER A 16 -1.10 -2.44 4.20
C SER A 16 -1.91 -2.95 3.00
N LEU A 17 -2.71 -2.09 2.40
CA LEU A 17 -3.74 -2.38 1.40
C LEU A 17 -4.79 -3.35 1.93
N MET A 18 -5.15 -3.23 3.22
CA MET A 18 -6.07 -4.11 3.94
C MET A 18 -7.20 -3.34 4.65
N CYS A 19 -7.45 -2.08 4.30
CA CYS A 19 -8.44 -1.23 4.97
C CYS A 19 -9.62 -0.92 4.04
N PRO A 20 -10.56 -1.86 3.80
CA PRO A 20 -11.69 -1.65 2.89
C PRO A 20 -12.72 -0.66 3.45
N PRO A 21 -13.51 0.00 2.58
CA PRO A 21 -14.64 0.82 3.01
C PRO A 21 -15.75 -0.05 3.60
N THR A 22 -16.09 0.17 4.87
CA THR A 22 -17.10 -0.65 5.58
C THR A 22 -18.45 0.04 5.68
N SER A 23 -18.45 1.31 6.07
CA SER A 23 -19.66 2.13 6.20
C SER A 23 -20.27 2.55 4.85
N PRO A 24 -21.57 2.89 4.79
CA PRO A 24 -22.20 3.49 3.61
C PRO A 24 -21.49 4.76 3.12
N GLN A 25 -21.07 5.62 4.04
CA GLN A 25 -20.35 6.87 3.73
C GLN A 25 -19.01 6.60 3.05
N ALA A 26 -18.24 5.63 3.56
CA ALA A 26 -16.96 5.23 2.96
C ALA A 26 -17.15 4.63 1.56
N LYS A 27 -18.19 3.82 1.37
CA LYS A 27 -18.52 3.23 0.06
C LYS A 27 -18.91 4.30 -0.94
N ALA A 28 -19.75 5.27 -0.54
CA ALA A 28 -20.12 6.40 -1.37
C ALA A 28 -18.90 7.24 -1.79
N LEU A 29 -18.05 7.61 -0.82
CA LEU A 29 -16.81 8.34 -1.10
C LEU A 29 -15.89 7.60 -2.08
N VAL A 30 -15.71 6.29 -1.88
CA VAL A 30 -14.87 5.47 -2.77
C VAL A 30 -15.48 5.42 -4.17
N ASN A 31 -16.80 5.32 -4.31
CA ASN A 31 -17.46 5.37 -5.61
C ASN A 31 -17.26 6.72 -6.31
N ASP A 32 -17.34 7.84 -5.58
CA ASP A 32 -17.05 9.16 -6.13
C ASP A 32 -15.60 9.25 -6.63
N ILE A 33 -14.65 8.73 -5.86
CA ILE A 33 -13.23 8.68 -6.25
C ILE A 33 -13.04 7.80 -7.48
N ILE A 34 -13.70 6.64 -7.56
CA ILE A 34 -13.67 5.76 -8.73
C ILE A 34 -14.15 6.52 -9.97
N THR A 35 -15.26 7.26 -9.86
CA THR A 35 -15.79 8.09 -10.96
C THR A 35 -14.74 9.10 -11.42
N ILE A 36 -14.13 9.84 -10.50
CA ILE A 36 -13.11 10.85 -10.81
C ILE A 36 -11.90 10.26 -11.52
N ILE A 37 -11.32 9.18 -11.00
CA ILE A 37 -10.10 8.61 -11.59
C ILE A 37 -10.39 7.87 -12.89
N THR A 38 -11.62 7.38 -13.09
CA THR A 38 -12.05 6.77 -14.35
C THR A 38 -12.24 7.83 -15.44
N GLN A 39 -12.76 9.02 -15.08
CA GLN A 39 -12.83 10.16 -16.01
C GLN A 39 -11.44 10.64 -16.44
N ALA A 40 -10.44 10.55 -15.56
CA ALA A 40 -9.05 10.88 -15.86
C ALA A 40 -8.31 9.78 -16.64
N GLU A 41 -8.93 8.63 -16.89
CA GLU A 41 -8.28 7.48 -17.50
C GLU A 41 -8.43 7.47 -19.02
N HIS A 42 -7.30 7.38 -19.73
CA HIS A 42 -7.30 7.17 -21.18
C HIS A 42 -7.14 5.69 -21.51
N ARG A 43 -8.24 4.99 -21.79
CA ARG A 43 -8.27 3.57 -22.18
C ARG A 43 -8.98 3.36 -23.50
N GLN A 44 -8.38 2.55 -24.38
CA GLN A 44 -8.99 2.14 -25.64
C GLN A 44 -10.09 1.09 -25.48
N ARG A 45 -10.01 0.25 -24.42
CA ARG A 45 -10.96 -0.84 -24.18
C ARG A 45 -11.51 -0.77 -22.76
N ALA A 46 -12.81 -1.03 -22.64
CA ALA A 46 -13.46 -1.19 -21.34
C ALA A 46 -12.82 -2.34 -20.54
N ARG A 47 -12.82 -2.21 -19.21
CA ARG A 47 -12.40 -3.30 -18.32
C ARG A 47 -13.40 -4.45 -18.40
N LYS A 48 -12.90 -5.67 -18.29
CA LYS A 48 -13.74 -6.84 -18.02
C LYS A 48 -14.37 -6.72 -16.63
N ALA A 49 -15.52 -7.37 -16.43
CA ALA A 49 -16.25 -7.29 -15.16
C ALA A 49 -15.39 -7.67 -13.94
N SER A 50 -14.60 -8.74 -14.03
CA SER A 50 -13.68 -9.17 -12.96
C SER A 50 -12.58 -8.14 -12.68
N ASP A 51 -12.00 -7.56 -13.73
CA ASP A 51 -10.94 -6.56 -13.62
C ASP A 51 -11.48 -5.24 -13.05
N LEU A 52 -12.73 -4.89 -13.39
CA LEU A 52 -13.42 -3.73 -12.83
C LEU A 52 -13.70 -3.92 -11.33
N ALA A 53 -14.18 -5.09 -10.93
CA ALA A 53 -14.40 -5.39 -9.52
C ALA A 53 -13.09 -5.34 -8.71
N ALA A 54 -12.01 -5.92 -9.24
CA ALA A 54 -10.67 -5.86 -8.62
C ALA A 54 -10.13 -4.42 -8.56
N PHE A 55 -10.36 -3.62 -9.61
CA PHE A 55 -9.99 -2.21 -9.64
C PHE A 55 -10.75 -1.42 -8.56
N ASN A 56 -12.08 -1.55 -8.49
CA ASN A 56 -12.91 -0.85 -7.51
C ASN A 56 -12.52 -1.21 -6.07
N SER A 57 -12.33 -2.51 -5.81
CA SER A 57 -11.86 -2.98 -4.50
C SER A 57 -10.49 -2.39 -4.15
N ALA A 58 -9.55 -2.36 -5.10
CA ALA A 58 -8.22 -1.81 -4.87
C ALA A 58 -8.25 -0.30 -4.58
N VAL A 59 -9.11 0.46 -5.27
CA VAL A 59 -9.31 1.89 -4.97
C VAL A 59 -9.75 2.08 -3.53
N GLY A 60 -10.74 1.30 -3.07
CA GLY A 60 -11.21 1.37 -1.69
C GLY A 60 -10.13 1.11 -0.66
N LEU A 61 -9.28 0.09 -0.88
CA LEU A 61 -8.18 -0.27 0.02
C LEU A 61 -7.09 0.82 0.06
N ILE A 62 -6.75 1.41 -1.09
CA ILE A 62 -5.77 2.49 -1.21
C ILE A 62 -6.29 3.74 -0.49
N VAL A 63 -7.53 4.15 -0.76
CA VAL A 63 -8.16 5.31 -0.15
C VAL A 63 -8.24 5.15 1.37
N GLY A 64 -8.64 3.98 1.85
CA GLY A 64 -8.70 3.70 3.29
C GLY A 64 -7.36 3.90 3.98
N ASP A 65 -6.28 3.36 3.42
CA ASP A 65 -4.95 3.53 4.00
C ASP A 65 -4.45 4.98 3.99
N LEU A 66 -4.73 5.73 2.92
CA LEU A 66 -4.36 7.15 2.82
C LEU A 66 -5.12 8.00 3.84
N LEU A 67 -6.43 7.78 3.99
CA LEU A 67 -7.25 8.54 4.93
C LEU A 67 -6.93 8.19 6.39
N ILE A 68 -6.65 6.91 6.70
CA ILE A 68 -6.18 6.51 8.04
C ILE A 68 -4.85 7.18 8.39
N ALA A 69 -3.94 7.36 7.42
CA ALA A 69 -2.68 8.06 7.67
C ALA A 69 -2.88 9.55 8.05
N SER A 70 -3.99 10.15 7.63
CA SER A 70 -4.31 11.57 7.87
C SER A 70 -5.01 11.89 9.21
N ILE A 71 -5.19 10.89 10.09
CA ILE A 71 -5.89 11.03 11.39
C ILE A 71 -5.21 12.03 12.34
N ARG A 72 -3.87 12.02 12.40
CA ARG A 72 -3.09 12.64 13.49
C ARG A 72 -2.61 14.07 13.18
N GLU A 73 -3.43 14.81 12.45
CA GLU A 73 -3.16 16.15 11.93
C GLU A 73 -2.09 16.19 10.83
N GLU A 74 -2.38 17.06 9.85
CA GLU A 74 -1.71 17.22 8.56
C GLU A 74 -1.74 15.99 7.61
N PRO A 75 -1.79 16.22 6.28
CA PRO A 75 -1.62 15.15 5.32
C PRO A 75 -0.25 14.49 5.53
N ARG A 76 -0.24 13.25 6.01
CA ARG A 76 1.00 12.48 6.19
C ARG A 76 1.31 11.63 4.97
N TRP A 77 2.61 11.48 4.73
CA TRP A 77 3.10 10.49 3.80
C TRP A 77 2.72 9.08 4.26
N SER A 78 2.26 8.29 3.30
CA SER A 78 2.15 6.84 3.39
C SER A 78 3.12 6.22 2.40
N TYR A 79 3.57 4.99 2.61
CA TYR A 79 4.49 4.33 1.69
C TYR A 79 4.09 2.91 1.35
N HIS A 80 4.42 2.52 0.12
CA HIS A 80 4.37 1.14 -0.34
C HIS A 80 5.51 0.90 -1.36
N PRO A 81 6.24 -0.22 -1.29
CA PRO A 81 7.24 -0.54 -2.30
C PRO A 81 6.62 -0.76 -3.69
N MET A 82 7.28 -0.29 -4.73
CA MET A 82 6.81 -0.38 -6.13
C MET A 82 7.39 -1.58 -6.88
N SER A 83 7.88 -2.61 -6.17
CA SER A 83 8.31 -3.87 -6.79
C SER A 83 7.13 -4.85 -6.84
N SER A 84 7.04 -5.65 -7.91
CA SER A 84 5.99 -6.69 -8.02
C SER A 84 6.01 -7.67 -6.84
N SER A 85 7.19 -7.97 -6.31
CA SER A 85 7.39 -8.84 -5.14
C SER A 85 6.76 -8.31 -3.85
N ALA A 86 6.55 -7.00 -3.72
CA ALA A 86 5.96 -6.41 -2.52
C ALA A 86 4.43 -6.62 -2.39
N PHE A 87 3.79 -7.04 -3.49
CA PHE A 87 2.36 -7.28 -3.59
C PHE A 87 1.98 -8.77 -3.43
N GLY A 88 2.95 -9.66 -3.18
CA GLY A 88 2.68 -11.07 -2.96
C GLY A 88 1.67 -11.28 -1.84
N GLU A 89 0.61 -12.05 -2.13
CA GLU A 89 -0.52 -12.38 -1.23
C GLU A 89 -1.40 -11.19 -0.79
N ARG A 90 -1.18 -9.99 -1.33
CA ARG A 90 -2.04 -8.84 -1.06
C ARG A 90 -3.31 -8.88 -1.94
N PRO A 91 -4.41 -8.28 -1.48
CA PRO A 91 -5.64 -8.15 -2.28
C PRO A 91 -5.48 -7.23 -3.50
N VAL A 92 -4.41 -6.42 -3.54
CA VAL A 92 -4.11 -5.52 -4.66
C VAL A 92 -2.84 -5.99 -5.35
N GLY A 93 -2.91 -6.20 -6.67
CA GLY A 93 -1.74 -6.51 -7.49
C GLY A 93 -0.95 -5.26 -7.93
N TYR A 94 0.34 -5.43 -8.19
CA TYR A 94 1.26 -4.35 -8.58
C TYR A 94 0.76 -3.48 -9.74
N LYS A 95 0.32 -4.10 -10.85
CA LYS A 95 -0.14 -3.36 -12.04
C LYS A 95 -1.36 -2.49 -11.72
N THR A 96 -2.30 -3.03 -10.95
CA THR A 96 -3.52 -2.33 -10.53
C THR A 96 -3.18 -1.17 -9.59
N PHE A 97 -2.33 -1.40 -8.58
CA PHE A 97 -1.88 -0.35 -7.68
C PHE A 97 -1.19 0.79 -8.42
N LYS A 98 -0.23 0.47 -9.29
CA LYS A 98 0.51 1.46 -10.08
C LYS A 98 -0.42 2.29 -10.98
N ALA A 99 -1.40 1.65 -11.61
CA ALA A 99 -2.39 2.34 -12.43
C ALA A 99 -3.25 3.31 -11.60
N ILE A 100 -3.80 2.85 -10.46
CA ILE A 100 -4.64 3.67 -9.59
C ILE A 100 -3.87 4.87 -9.05
N ILE A 101 -2.67 4.67 -8.52
CA ILE A 101 -1.82 5.75 -8.01
C ILE A 101 -1.49 6.77 -9.11
N GLY A 102 -1.24 6.32 -10.34
CA GLY A 102 -1.04 7.19 -11.49
C GLY A 102 -2.27 8.06 -11.77
N LEU A 103 -3.46 7.45 -11.82
CA LEU A 103 -4.72 8.16 -12.06
C LEU A 103 -5.08 9.11 -10.92
N MET A 104 -4.87 8.71 -9.65
CA MET A 104 -5.08 9.59 -8.50
C MET A 104 -4.14 10.81 -8.53
N LYS A 105 -2.90 10.65 -8.99
CA LYS A 105 -1.98 11.78 -9.21
C LYS A 105 -2.48 12.71 -10.31
N ILE A 106 -2.90 12.16 -11.45
CA ILE A 106 -3.45 12.94 -12.59
C ILE A 106 -4.69 13.72 -12.14
N ALA A 107 -5.57 13.09 -11.37
CA ALA A 107 -6.77 13.69 -10.81
C ALA A 107 -6.50 14.68 -9.65
N GLY A 108 -5.24 14.92 -9.28
CA GLY A 108 -4.87 15.84 -8.20
C GLY A 108 -5.29 15.39 -6.79
N LEU A 109 -5.57 14.10 -6.60
CA LEU A 109 -6.00 13.53 -5.31
C LEU A 109 -4.83 13.17 -4.39
N ILE A 110 -3.64 12.93 -4.96
CA ILE A 110 -2.44 12.59 -4.20
C ILE A 110 -1.19 13.27 -4.76
N GLU A 111 -0.21 13.47 -3.89
CA GLU A 111 1.17 13.76 -4.23
C GLU A 111 2.02 12.49 -4.14
N ILE A 112 3.08 12.41 -4.96
CA ILE A 112 4.00 11.27 -4.98
C ILE A 112 5.44 11.76 -4.82
N ALA A 113 6.10 11.27 -3.77
CA ALA A 113 7.56 11.32 -3.66
C ALA A 113 8.14 9.98 -4.14
N VAL A 114 8.92 10.00 -5.22
CA VAL A 114 9.51 8.79 -5.81
C VAL A 114 10.56 8.21 -4.84
N GLY A 115 10.63 6.88 -4.79
CA GLY A 115 11.64 6.20 -3.99
C GLY A 115 13.07 6.59 -4.35
N ARG A 116 13.96 6.57 -3.34
CA ARG A 116 15.37 6.96 -3.45
C ARG A 116 16.25 5.79 -3.04
N ASN A 117 17.34 5.58 -3.77
CA ASN A 117 18.40 4.66 -3.36
C ASN A 117 19.44 5.39 -2.51
N THR A 118 20.14 4.66 -1.65
CA THR A 118 21.22 5.20 -0.83
C THR A 118 22.54 4.75 -1.45
N LYS A 119 23.48 5.68 -1.62
CA LYS A 119 24.84 5.36 -2.05
C LYS A 119 25.57 4.73 -0.87
N VAL A 120 26.11 3.53 -1.06
CA VAL A 120 26.95 2.85 -0.07
C VAL A 120 28.33 3.49 -0.09
N ILE A 121 28.88 3.79 1.08
CA ILE A 121 30.25 4.30 1.20
C ILE A 121 31.20 3.17 0.82
N SER A 122 32.00 3.37 -0.23
CA SER A 122 33.12 2.49 -0.57
C SER A 122 34.42 3.18 -0.14
N PHE A 123 35.28 2.43 0.55
CA PHE A 123 36.61 2.87 0.95
C PHE A 123 37.69 2.52 -0.09
N GLU A 124 37.32 1.82 -1.16
CA GLU A 124 38.23 1.50 -2.27
C GLU A 124 38.39 2.70 -3.22
N LYS A 125 39.65 3.07 -3.51
CA LYS A 125 39.98 4.14 -4.45
C LYS A 125 39.53 3.71 -5.87
N ASN A 126 38.68 4.51 -6.50
CA ASN A 126 38.10 4.28 -7.84
C ASN A 126 37.04 3.16 -7.96
N ALA A 127 36.47 2.66 -6.86
CA ALA A 127 35.36 1.71 -6.96
C ALA A 127 34.10 2.37 -7.55
N PRO A 128 33.35 1.68 -8.43
CA PRO A 128 32.08 2.19 -8.95
C PRO A 128 31.08 2.40 -7.80
N PRO A 129 30.18 3.39 -7.90
CA PRO A 129 29.21 3.66 -6.85
C PRO A 129 28.23 2.49 -6.69
N ILE A 130 28.25 1.86 -5.52
CA ILE A 130 27.28 0.83 -5.14
C ILE A 130 26.07 1.51 -4.52
N TYR A 131 24.86 1.14 -4.98
CA TYR A 131 23.61 1.65 -4.43
C TYR A 131 22.84 0.54 -3.72
N SER A 132 22.34 0.83 -2.52
CA SER A 132 21.40 -0.01 -1.81
C SER A 132 19.99 0.58 -1.89
N PRO A 133 18.93 -0.24 -1.84
CA PRO A 133 17.57 0.26 -1.69
C PRO A 133 17.48 1.16 -0.46
N GLY A 134 16.97 2.38 -0.64
CA GLY A 134 16.77 3.34 0.45
C GLY A 134 15.30 3.42 0.82
N LEU A 135 14.67 4.53 0.44
CA LEU A 135 13.27 4.82 0.70
C LEU A 135 12.39 4.34 -0.47
N ALA A 136 11.33 3.59 -0.19
CA ALA A 136 10.29 3.26 -1.18
C ALA A 136 9.57 4.53 -1.71
N SER A 137 8.62 4.39 -2.64
CA SER A 137 7.77 5.54 -3.00
C SER A 137 6.83 5.92 -1.85
N ARG A 138 6.53 7.21 -1.72
CA ARG A 138 5.60 7.77 -0.74
C ARG A 138 4.45 8.49 -1.44
N PHE A 139 3.29 8.46 -0.80
CA PHE A 139 2.01 8.96 -1.29
C PHE A 139 1.36 9.80 -0.20
N LYS A 140 0.97 11.03 -0.51
CA LYS A 140 0.35 11.96 0.44
C LYS A 140 -1.01 12.38 -0.12
N PRO A 141 -2.12 12.25 0.63
CA PRO A 141 -3.41 12.75 0.17
C PRO A 141 -3.37 14.28 0.05
N THR A 142 -3.89 14.83 -1.04
CA THR A 142 -4.03 16.29 -1.18
C THR A 142 -5.23 16.80 -0.38
N LEU A 143 -5.31 18.12 -0.20
CA LEU A 143 -6.50 18.74 0.39
C LEU A 143 -7.79 18.39 -0.37
N ALA A 144 -7.73 18.16 -1.68
CA ALA A 144 -8.89 17.76 -2.47
C ALA A 144 -9.47 16.41 -2.01
N LEU A 145 -8.59 15.41 -1.77
CA LEU A 145 -9.02 14.11 -1.26
C LEU A 145 -9.52 14.21 0.20
N LEU A 146 -8.83 14.98 1.04
CA LEU A 146 -9.24 15.17 2.44
C LEU A 146 -10.59 15.89 2.56
N SER A 147 -10.83 16.92 1.75
CA SER A 147 -12.11 17.64 1.72
C SER A 147 -13.27 16.73 1.28
N LYS A 148 -13.04 15.83 0.32
CA LYS A 148 -14.05 14.82 -0.05
C LYS A 148 -14.37 13.88 1.09
N GLY A 149 -13.34 13.40 1.82
CA GLY A 149 -13.53 12.62 3.03
C GLY A 149 -14.37 13.34 4.09
N LYS A 150 -14.03 14.62 4.35
CA LYS A 150 -14.76 15.47 5.30
C LYS A 150 -16.21 15.67 4.90
N ASN A 151 -16.47 15.97 3.62
CA ASN A 151 -17.83 16.18 3.08
C ASN A 151 -18.68 14.91 3.14
N ALA A 152 -18.06 13.72 3.01
CA ALA A 152 -18.72 12.44 3.21
C ALA A 152 -18.95 12.09 4.70
N GLY A 153 -18.63 12.97 5.64
CA GLY A 153 -18.77 12.73 7.08
C GLY A 153 -17.66 11.87 7.68
N ILE A 154 -16.60 11.57 6.93
CA ILE A 154 -15.44 10.79 7.40
C ILE A 154 -14.50 11.74 8.14
N THR A 155 -14.69 11.83 9.45
CA THR A 155 -13.86 12.66 10.34
C THR A 155 -12.63 11.90 10.85
N LYS A 156 -11.60 12.65 11.28
CA LYS A 156 -10.37 12.09 11.89
C LYS A 156 -10.69 11.08 13.00
N ALA A 157 -11.68 11.39 13.86
CA ALA A 157 -12.07 10.55 14.99
C ALA A 157 -12.70 9.21 14.57
N ARG A 158 -13.36 9.15 13.41
CA ARG A 158 -14.17 7.99 12.98
C ARG A 158 -13.65 7.27 11.75
N VAL A 159 -12.58 7.74 11.10
CA VAL A 159 -12.10 7.11 9.85
C VAL A 159 -11.76 5.62 10.01
N LYS A 160 -11.28 5.18 11.17
CA LYS A 160 -11.05 3.74 11.44
C LYS A 160 -12.34 2.92 11.45
N ALA A 161 -13.46 3.51 11.87
CA ALA A 161 -14.77 2.84 11.81
C ALA A 161 -15.29 2.76 10.36
N HIS A 162 -14.93 3.73 9.53
CA HIS A 162 -15.27 3.79 8.10
C HIS A 162 -14.37 2.89 7.24
N PHE A 163 -13.14 2.61 7.70
CA PHE A 163 -12.14 1.77 7.05
C PHE A 163 -11.47 0.84 8.06
N LEU A 164 -12.11 -0.29 8.36
CA LEU A 164 -11.58 -1.26 9.32
C LEU A 164 -10.43 -2.06 8.69
N GLN A 165 -9.30 -2.10 9.37
CA GLN A 165 -8.17 -2.91 8.94
C GLN A 165 -8.51 -4.39 9.08
N GLN A 166 -8.44 -5.13 7.98
CA GLN A 166 -8.63 -6.56 7.94
C GLN A 166 -7.34 -7.31 8.31
N LEU A 167 -7.51 -8.43 9.01
CA LEU A 167 -6.42 -9.34 9.30
C LEU A 167 -5.93 -10.03 8.01
N PRO A 168 -4.63 -10.34 7.91
CA PRO A 168 -4.09 -11.13 6.80
C PRO A 168 -4.79 -12.48 6.70
N LYS A 169 -5.15 -12.89 5.47
CA LYS A 169 -5.76 -14.21 5.24
C LYS A 169 -4.77 -15.36 5.39
N ASN A 170 -3.53 -15.14 4.96
CA ASN A 170 -2.46 -16.13 5.06
C ASN A 170 -1.55 -15.71 6.21
N VAL A 171 -1.64 -16.43 7.33
CA VAL A 171 -0.87 -16.11 8.53
C VAL A 171 0.46 -16.86 8.57
N ILE A 172 0.54 -17.98 7.85
CA ILE A 172 1.71 -18.85 7.80
C ILE A 172 2.44 -18.67 6.46
N GLU A 173 3.72 -18.31 6.51
CA GLU A 173 4.63 -18.35 5.36
C GLU A 173 5.68 -19.45 5.53
N VAL A 174 5.87 -20.27 4.50
CA VAL A 174 7.00 -21.20 4.42
C VAL A 174 8.07 -20.60 3.52
N ARG A 175 9.31 -20.63 3.97
CA ARG A 175 10.46 -20.15 3.21
C ARG A 175 11.50 -21.24 3.05
N GLY A 176 12.24 -21.18 1.95
CA GLY A 176 13.43 -21.98 1.76
C GLY A 176 14.54 -21.59 2.73
N GLN A 177 15.67 -22.28 2.63
CA GLN A 177 16.83 -22.03 3.47
C GLN A 177 17.29 -20.57 3.35
N SER A 178 17.57 -19.93 4.49
CA SER A 178 18.19 -18.60 4.51
C SER A 178 19.70 -18.71 4.25
N ALA A 179 20.26 -17.69 3.61
CA ALA A 179 21.69 -17.53 3.43
C ALA A 179 22.22 -16.39 4.32
N ASN A 180 23.52 -16.40 4.61
CA ASN A 180 24.21 -15.27 5.21
C ASN A 180 25.14 -14.64 4.18
N ASN A 181 25.07 -13.33 4.01
CA ASN A 181 26.01 -12.57 3.21
C ASN A 181 26.65 -11.50 4.08
N ARG A 182 27.95 -11.66 4.39
CA ARG A 182 28.74 -10.70 5.18
C ARG A 182 28.04 -10.25 6.48
N GLY A 183 27.55 -11.22 7.26
CA GLY A 183 26.86 -10.96 8.54
C GLY A 183 25.40 -10.53 8.41
N VAL A 184 24.88 -10.33 7.18
CA VAL A 184 23.48 -10.00 6.93
C VAL A 184 22.71 -11.25 6.52
N LYS A 185 21.65 -11.58 7.26
CA LYS A 185 20.76 -12.69 6.95
C LYS A 185 19.90 -12.36 5.72
N ILE A 186 20.05 -13.14 4.66
CA ILE A 186 19.19 -13.14 3.49
C ILE A 186 18.11 -14.21 3.69
N LYS A 187 16.85 -13.79 3.80
CA LYS A 187 15.72 -14.71 3.91
C LYS A 187 15.61 -15.58 2.66
N GLY A 188 15.33 -16.87 2.84
CA GLY A 188 15.03 -17.77 1.73
C GLY A 188 13.79 -17.33 0.94
N SER A 189 13.70 -17.83 -0.28
CA SER A 189 12.54 -17.60 -1.16
C SER A 189 11.26 -18.11 -0.49
N LYS A 190 10.15 -17.41 -0.73
CA LYS A 190 8.83 -17.91 -0.31
C LYS A 190 8.53 -19.19 -1.10
N LEU A 191 8.18 -20.25 -0.39
CA LEU A 191 7.75 -21.52 -0.96
C LEU A 191 6.22 -21.57 -0.96
N LYS A 192 5.65 -22.27 -1.94
CA LYS A 192 4.20 -22.53 -1.96
C LYS A 192 3.86 -23.46 -0.80
N THR A 193 3.08 -22.97 0.16
CA THR A 193 2.58 -23.77 1.26
C THR A 193 1.62 -24.82 0.74
N ARG A 194 1.83 -26.08 1.12
CA ARG A 194 0.78 -27.12 1.05
C ARG A 194 0.20 -27.21 2.46
N HIS A 195 -1.10 -26.92 2.61
CA HIS A 195 -1.74 -27.03 3.91
C HIS A 195 -1.78 -28.51 4.33
N ASN A 196 -0.96 -28.87 5.30
CA ASN A 196 -1.03 -30.14 6.02
C ASN A 196 -1.84 -29.96 7.31
N GLU A 197 -2.18 -31.05 7.98
CA GLU A 197 -2.98 -31.06 9.21
C GLU A 197 -2.42 -30.10 10.27
N LYS A 198 -1.12 -30.18 10.55
CA LYS A 198 -0.41 -29.29 11.48
C LYS A 198 -0.51 -27.80 11.11
N SER A 199 -0.46 -27.45 9.83
CA SER A 199 -0.64 -26.06 9.39
C SER A 199 -2.07 -25.55 9.61
N ARG A 200 -3.07 -26.42 9.49
CA ARG A 200 -4.47 -26.08 9.75
C ARG A 200 -4.74 -25.91 11.24
N GLU A 201 -4.13 -26.74 12.08
CA GLU A 201 -4.18 -26.59 13.54
C GLU A 201 -3.60 -25.25 13.98
N MET A 202 -2.41 -24.88 13.47
CA MET A 202 -1.81 -23.57 13.76
C MET A 202 -2.67 -22.40 13.25
N GLU A 203 -3.28 -22.52 12.06
CA GLU A 203 -4.21 -21.51 11.55
C GLU A 203 -5.45 -21.37 12.45
N ALA A 204 -6.00 -22.48 12.95
CA ALA A 204 -7.16 -22.47 13.85
C ALA A 204 -6.83 -21.82 15.21
N GLU A 205 -5.69 -22.17 15.81
CA GLU A 205 -5.21 -21.57 17.05
C GLU A 205 -5.03 -20.05 16.90
N LEU A 206 -4.42 -19.61 15.79
CA LEU A 206 -4.24 -18.18 15.50
C LEU A 206 -5.59 -17.46 15.30
N LEU A 207 -6.59 -18.12 14.72
CA LEU A 207 -7.92 -17.54 14.58
C LEU A 207 -8.62 -17.39 15.93
N GLU A 208 -8.42 -18.32 16.86
CA GLU A 208 -8.97 -18.20 18.22
C GLU A 208 -8.33 -17.08 19.02
N LEU A 209 -7.00 -16.93 18.94
CA LEU A 209 -6.26 -15.85 19.62
C LEU A 209 -6.66 -14.45 19.15
N ASN A 210 -7.20 -14.32 17.94
CA ASN A 210 -7.59 -13.05 17.33
C ASN A 210 -9.09 -12.72 17.47
N LYS A 211 -9.87 -13.53 18.20
CA LYS A 211 -11.25 -13.19 18.59
C LYS A 211 -11.27 -12.08 19.64
#